data_AF-A0A1H4QD27-F1
#
_entry.id   AF-A0A1H4QD27-F1
#
_cell.length_a   1.000
_cell.length_b   1.000
_cell.length_c   1.000
_cell.angle_alpha   90.00
_cell.angle_beta   90.00
_cell.angle_gamma   90.00
#
_symmetry.space_group_name_H-M   'P 1'
#
loop_
_entity.id
_entity.type
_entity.pdbx_description
1 polymer ?
#
loop_
_entity_poly.entity_id
_entity_poly.type
_entity_poly.pdbx_seq_one_letter_code
_entity_poly.pdbx_strand_id
1 'polypeptide(L)'
;MRRSNFEDQPTDYAAVGATQAPDLLQYPPHGFKPYEDSIKIGSGEERFHAASASLLSWQVQRLAGFEVTAIERGSGDQYKGVKFAEDGTPIARAADHAEERFAADGTPFVTSGTSAHLSGRVGPYRVRGRVRVVYVDEDPRRVAFAFGTVSGHVISGEESFAIEHRSDDSVWFTVRAFVRPTGWFYKLLPFLLLRRRRRLSTQYLRALSPAWARDVRD
;
A
#
# COMPACT_ATOMS: atom_id res chain seq x y z
N MET A 1 -11.65 24.35 -20.06
CA MET A 1 -10.85 23.14 -19.78
C MET A 1 -9.64 23.58 -18.96
N ARG A 2 -9.68 23.45 -17.63
CA ARG A 2 -8.61 23.96 -16.76
C ARG A 2 -7.47 22.94 -16.81
N ARG A 3 -6.36 23.27 -17.47
CA ARG A 3 -5.11 22.50 -17.38
C ARG A 3 -4.76 22.40 -15.90
N SER A 4 -4.80 21.20 -15.33
CA SER A 4 -4.21 20.95 -14.02
C SER A 4 -2.71 21.06 -14.21
N ASN A 5 -2.09 22.07 -13.59
CA ASN A 5 -0.65 22.15 -13.53
C ASN A 5 -0.13 20.88 -12.87
N PHE A 6 0.87 20.27 -13.51
CA PHE A 6 1.67 19.20 -12.94
C PHE A 6 2.39 19.78 -11.71
N GLU A 7 1.80 19.62 -10.55
CA GLU A 7 2.51 19.79 -9.30
C GLU A 7 2.93 18.40 -8.85
N ASP A 8 4.24 18.20 -8.80
CA ASP A 8 4.87 17.07 -8.14
C ASP A 8 4.66 17.20 -6.62
N GLN A 9 3.40 17.04 -6.19
CA GLN A 9 2.98 17.30 -4.82
C GLN A 9 3.53 16.20 -3.91
N PRO A 10 4.42 16.53 -2.96
CA PRO A 10 4.93 15.56 -2.01
C PRO A 10 3.79 15.03 -1.12
N THR A 11 4.06 13.93 -0.43
CA THR A 11 3.16 13.40 0.60
C THR A 11 2.84 14.44 1.68
N ASP A 12 1.66 14.35 2.29
CA ASP A 12 1.20 15.27 3.35
C ASP A 12 1.75 14.94 4.76
N TYR A 13 2.77 14.08 4.82
CA TYR A 13 3.49 13.68 6.03
C TYR A 13 4.99 13.59 5.74
N ALA A 14 5.79 13.71 6.81
CA ALA A 14 7.25 13.80 6.72
C ALA A 14 7.98 12.45 6.85
N ALA A 15 7.42 11.49 7.61
CA ALA A 15 8.06 10.21 7.90
C ALA A 15 7.91 9.19 6.75
N VAL A 16 8.37 9.56 5.55
CA VAL A 16 8.26 8.73 4.34
C VAL A 16 9.13 7.46 4.46
N GLY A 17 8.53 6.31 4.16
CA GLY A 17 9.13 4.99 4.28
C GLY A 17 9.05 4.38 5.69
N ALA A 18 8.45 5.06 6.67
CA ALA A 18 8.46 4.59 8.05
C ALA A 18 7.69 3.26 8.25
N THR A 19 6.82 2.85 7.31
CA THR A 19 6.21 1.51 7.35
C THR A 19 7.22 0.36 7.22
N GLN A 20 8.45 0.64 6.80
CA GLN A 20 9.54 -0.35 6.76
C GLN A 20 10.21 -0.57 8.13
N ALA A 21 10.06 0.36 9.07
CA ALA A 21 10.75 0.31 10.36
C ALA A 21 10.24 -0.86 11.22
N PRO A 22 11.09 -1.79 11.69
CA PRO A 22 10.64 -2.98 12.42
C PRO A 22 9.86 -2.62 13.69
N ASP A 23 10.18 -1.48 14.29
CA ASP A 23 9.63 -0.96 15.53
C ASP A 23 8.42 -0.01 15.35
N LEU A 24 7.89 0.19 14.13
CA LEU A 24 6.76 1.10 13.84
C LEU A 24 5.59 0.98 14.82
N LEU A 25 5.24 -0.26 15.22
CA LEU A 25 4.10 -0.51 16.11
C LEU A 25 4.37 -0.01 17.53
N GLN A 26 5.63 -0.01 17.97
CA GLN A 26 6.07 0.43 19.29
C GLN A 26 6.42 1.92 19.29
N TYR A 27 7.09 2.40 18.24
CA TYR A 27 7.58 3.78 18.09
C TYR A 27 7.09 4.41 16.77
N PRO A 28 5.79 4.68 16.63
CA PRO A 28 5.26 5.30 15.42
C PRO A 28 5.70 6.77 15.30
N PRO A 29 5.70 7.35 14.08
CA PRO A 29 5.87 8.78 13.89
C PRO A 29 4.93 9.60 14.79
N HIS A 30 5.43 10.69 15.36
CA HIS A 30 4.71 11.47 16.35
C HIS A 30 3.32 11.93 15.84
N GLY A 31 2.28 11.64 16.61
CA GLY A 31 0.90 11.99 16.28
C GLY A 31 0.21 11.05 15.29
N PHE A 32 0.86 9.97 14.85
CA PHE A 32 0.26 8.93 14.02
C PHE A 32 -0.10 7.70 14.87
N LYS A 33 -1.08 6.94 14.39
CA LYS A 33 -1.53 5.68 14.97
C LYS A 33 -1.13 4.54 14.05
N PRO A 34 -0.24 3.64 14.47
CA PRO A 34 0.19 2.53 13.65
C PRO A 34 -0.81 1.38 13.68
N TYR A 35 -0.75 0.53 12.66
CA TYR A 35 -1.41 -0.76 12.66
C TYR A 35 -0.75 -1.74 11.69
N GLU A 36 -1.00 -3.01 11.96
CA GLU A 36 -0.63 -4.11 11.10
C GLU A 36 -1.75 -5.15 11.17
N ASP A 37 -2.15 -5.66 10.03
CA ASP A 37 -3.07 -6.79 9.92
C ASP A 37 -2.49 -7.76 8.87
N SER A 38 -2.54 -9.06 9.14
CA SER A 38 -1.92 -10.08 8.28
C SER A 38 -2.79 -11.31 8.16
N ILE A 39 -2.75 -11.96 7.00
CA ILE A 39 -3.48 -13.19 6.71
C ILE A 39 -2.64 -14.15 5.86
N LYS A 40 -2.73 -15.46 6.13
CA LYS A 40 -2.20 -16.50 5.25
C LYS A 40 -3.10 -16.61 4.01
N ILE A 41 -2.54 -16.42 2.82
CA ILE A 41 -3.26 -16.48 1.54
C ILE A 41 -2.98 -17.77 0.74
N GLY A 42 -2.10 -18.64 1.24
CA GLY A 42 -1.85 -19.96 0.67
C GLY A 42 -0.46 -20.48 0.98
N SER A 43 0.10 -21.23 0.03
CA SER A 43 1.46 -21.76 0.07
C SER A 43 2.01 -21.91 -1.35
N GLY A 44 3.33 -22.03 -1.47
CA GLY A 44 4.03 -22.29 -2.72
C GLY A 44 4.37 -21.04 -3.54
N GLU A 45 5.34 -21.23 -4.43
CA GLU A 45 5.89 -20.19 -5.29
C GLU A 45 4.86 -19.63 -6.28
N GLU A 46 3.99 -20.46 -6.85
CA GLU A 46 2.94 -20.02 -7.79
C GLU A 46 1.98 -19.01 -7.12
N ARG A 47 1.57 -19.29 -5.87
CA ARG A 47 0.71 -18.39 -5.10
C ARG A 47 1.44 -17.07 -4.81
N PHE A 48 2.73 -17.14 -4.47
CA PHE A 48 3.55 -15.96 -4.23
C PHE A 48 3.63 -15.06 -5.48
N HIS A 49 3.95 -15.62 -6.65
CA HIS A 49 4.03 -14.85 -7.90
C HIS A 49 2.69 -14.25 -8.30
N ALA A 50 1.61 -15.04 -8.23
CA ALA A 50 0.27 -14.57 -8.59
C ALA A 50 -0.21 -13.43 -7.66
N ALA A 51 0.03 -13.56 -6.36
CA ALA A 51 -0.32 -12.52 -5.39
C ALA A 51 0.57 -11.26 -5.54
N SER A 52 1.85 -11.44 -5.85
CA SER A 52 2.79 -10.33 -6.12
C SER A 52 2.39 -9.54 -7.36
N ALA A 53 2.01 -10.23 -8.44
CA ALA A 53 1.49 -9.56 -9.65
C ALA A 53 0.18 -8.80 -9.36
N SER A 54 -0.73 -9.39 -8.58
CA SER A 54 -1.97 -8.72 -8.15
C SER A 54 -1.68 -7.50 -7.28
N LEU A 55 -0.66 -7.59 -6.42
CA LEU A 55 -0.23 -6.48 -5.59
C LEU A 55 0.32 -5.34 -6.46
N LEU A 56 1.28 -5.62 -7.34
CA LEU A 56 1.97 -4.61 -8.13
C LEU A 56 1.09 -3.94 -9.21
N SER A 57 -0.07 -4.51 -9.53
CA SER A 57 -1.01 -3.99 -10.55
C SER A 57 -2.22 -3.27 -9.97
N TRP A 58 -2.16 -2.86 -8.70
CA TRP A 58 -3.29 -2.24 -7.97
C TRP A 58 -4.53 -3.15 -7.79
N GLN A 59 -4.43 -4.44 -8.10
CA GLN A 59 -5.59 -5.33 -8.05
C GLN A 59 -6.12 -5.51 -6.62
N VAL A 60 -5.23 -5.45 -5.61
CA VAL A 60 -5.63 -5.46 -4.19
C VAL A 60 -6.58 -4.31 -3.87
N GLN A 61 -6.27 -3.09 -4.32
CA GLN A 61 -7.12 -1.92 -4.11
C GLN A 61 -8.42 -2.02 -4.91
N ARG A 62 -8.35 -2.49 -6.17
CA ARG A 62 -9.52 -2.72 -7.01
C ARG A 62 -10.51 -3.70 -6.37
N LEU A 63 -10.03 -4.86 -5.94
CA LEU A 63 -10.82 -5.89 -5.28
C LEU A 63 -11.32 -5.47 -3.89
N ALA A 64 -10.64 -4.55 -3.21
CA ALA A 64 -11.11 -3.96 -1.95
C ALA A 64 -12.25 -2.94 -2.13
N GLY A 65 -12.72 -2.70 -3.36
CA GLY A 65 -13.84 -1.81 -3.68
C GLY A 65 -13.42 -0.38 -4.02
N PHE A 66 -12.17 -0.17 -4.45
CA PHE A 66 -11.69 1.12 -4.93
C PHE A 66 -11.51 1.13 -6.44
N GLU A 67 -11.99 2.19 -7.07
CA GLU A 67 -11.53 2.59 -8.39
C GLU A 67 -10.15 3.22 -8.26
N VAL A 68 -9.23 2.78 -9.12
CA VAL A 68 -7.86 3.32 -9.23
C VAL A 68 -7.76 4.00 -10.57
N THR A 69 -7.71 5.32 -10.57
CA THR A 69 -7.78 6.16 -11.77
C THR A 69 -6.64 7.16 -11.79
N ALA A 70 -6.47 7.86 -12.93
CA ALA A 70 -5.42 8.88 -13.10
C ALA A 70 -4.04 8.37 -12.67
N ILE A 71 -3.69 7.15 -13.09
CA ILE A 71 -2.39 6.55 -12.79
C ILE A 71 -1.33 7.31 -13.60
N GLU A 72 -0.47 8.01 -12.89
CA GLU A 72 0.69 8.71 -13.45
C GLU A 72 1.93 7.98 -12.92
N ARG A 73 2.70 7.36 -13.81
CA ARG A 73 3.90 6.61 -13.43
C ARG A 73 4.97 7.55 -12.86
N GLY A 74 5.65 7.06 -11.83
CA GLY A 74 6.88 7.67 -11.33
C GLY A 74 8.07 7.18 -12.15
N SER A 75 9.12 8.00 -12.23
CA SER A 75 10.36 7.63 -12.92
C SER A 75 11.19 6.56 -12.19
N GLY A 76 10.80 6.14 -10.97
CA GLY A 76 11.59 5.23 -10.13
C GLY A 76 12.78 5.90 -9.41
N ASP A 77 13.22 7.06 -9.89
CA ASP A 77 14.27 7.85 -9.22
C ASP A 77 13.73 8.66 -8.03
N GLN A 78 12.44 8.95 -8.05
CA GLN A 78 11.75 9.63 -6.97
C GLN A 78 11.43 8.61 -5.89
N TYR A 79 11.90 8.86 -4.66
CA TYR A 79 11.73 7.97 -3.50
C TYR A 79 12.49 6.64 -3.55
N LYS A 80 13.78 6.68 -3.94
CA LYS A 80 14.73 5.61 -3.62
C LYS A 80 15.02 5.61 -2.12
N GLY A 81 14.10 5.05 -1.34
CA GLY A 81 14.30 4.86 0.10
C GLY A 81 15.57 4.05 0.38
N VAL A 82 16.13 4.22 1.57
CA VAL A 82 17.28 3.42 2.04
C VAL A 82 16.72 2.15 2.69
N LYS A 83 17.15 0.98 2.23
CA LYS A 83 16.89 -0.28 2.93
C LYS A 83 18.02 -0.46 3.94
N PHE A 84 17.70 -1.01 5.12
CA PHE A 84 18.70 -1.33 6.12
C PHE A 84 18.78 -2.83 6.29
N ALA A 85 19.99 -3.36 6.38
CA ALA A 85 20.23 -4.74 6.81
C ALA A 85 19.84 -4.90 8.29
N GLU A 86 19.79 -6.15 8.75
CA GLU A 86 19.41 -6.48 10.14
C GLU A 86 20.33 -5.83 11.18
N ASP A 87 21.58 -5.59 10.82
CA ASP A 87 22.59 -4.90 11.63
C ASP A 87 22.49 -3.35 11.57
N GLY A 88 21.50 -2.81 10.85
CA GLY A 88 21.32 -1.38 10.66
C GLY A 88 22.20 -0.76 9.57
N THR A 89 22.95 -1.56 8.81
CA THR A 89 23.76 -1.06 7.71
C THR A 89 22.86 -0.64 6.53
N PRO A 90 23.01 0.58 5.98
CA PRO A 90 22.27 0.97 4.78
C PRO A 90 22.72 0.14 3.59
N ILE A 91 21.78 -0.57 2.96
CA ILE A 91 21.98 -1.34 1.74
C ILE A 91 21.27 -0.66 0.58
N ALA A 92 21.96 -0.59 -0.56
CA ALA A 92 21.36 -0.10 -1.79
C ALA A 92 20.19 -1.01 -2.16
N ARG A 93 19.02 -0.44 -2.42
CA ARG A 93 17.92 -1.21 -2.99
C ARG A 93 18.36 -1.69 -4.37
N ALA A 94 18.06 -2.95 -4.71
CA ALA A 94 18.19 -3.42 -6.08
C ALA A 94 17.49 -2.39 -6.97
N ALA A 95 18.20 -1.85 -7.96
CA ALA A 95 17.67 -0.79 -8.81
C ALA A 95 16.28 -1.22 -9.31
N ASP A 96 15.29 -0.33 -9.20
CA ASP A 96 13.97 -0.53 -9.82
C ASP A 96 14.24 -1.09 -11.23
N HIS A 97 13.68 -2.26 -11.53
CA HIS A 97 13.93 -2.95 -12.78
C HIS A 97 13.76 -1.94 -13.93
N ALA A 98 14.85 -1.68 -14.68
CA ALA A 98 14.85 -0.71 -15.78
C ALA A 98 13.86 -1.09 -16.90
N GLU A 99 13.43 -2.34 -16.92
CA GLU A 99 12.45 -2.87 -17.86
C GLU A 99 11.02 -2.73 -17.34
N GLU A 100 10.18 -2.16 -18.18
CA GLU A 100 8.77 -1.98 -17.88
C GLU A 100 8.05 -3.33 -17.78
N ARG A 101 7.51 -3.64 -16.59
CA ARG A 101 6.68 -4.83 -16.38
C ARG A 101 5.20 -4.47 -16.30
N PHE A 102 4.38 -5.38 -16.79
CA PHE A 102 2.94 -5.25 -16.88
C PHE A 102 2.27 -6.51 -16.36
N ALA A 103 1.08 -6.35 -15.78
CA ALA A 103 0.18 -7.46 -15.56
C ALA A 103 -0.34 -8.02 -16.89
N ALA A 104 -0.92 -9.22 -16.85
CA ALA A 104 -1.53 -9.86 -18.01
C ALA A 104 -2.64 -9.02 -18.67
N ASP A 105 -3.27 -8.11 -17.92
CA ASP A 105 -4.30 -7.19 -18.41
C ASP A 105 -3.73 -5.89 -19.01
N GLY A 106 -2.40 -5.76 -19.09
CA GLY A 106 -1.71 -4.57 -19.59
C GLY A 106 -1.58 -3.44 -18.56
N THR A 107 -2.01 -3.63 -17.30
CA THR A 107 -1.77 -2.65 -16.24
C THR A 107 -0.28 -2.59 -15.93
N PRO A 108 0.39 -1.42 -16.01
CA PRO A 108 1.78 -1.29 -15.62
C PRO A 108 1.95 -1.61 -14.14
N PHE A 109 3.00 -2.34 -13.79
CA PHE A 109 3.37 -2.50 -12.40
C PHE A 109 3.75 -1.16 -11.78
N VAL A 110 3.41 -1.01 -10.49
CA VAL A 110 3.77 0.15 -9.68
C VAL A 110 5.28 0.33 -9.64
N THR A 111 5.70 1.58 -9.79
CA THR A 111 7.09 2.02 -9.58
C THR A 111 7.12 3.11 -8.53
N SER A 112 8.29 3.33 -7.91
CA SER A 112 8.49 4.44 -6.97
C SER A 112 8.13 5.77 -7.64
N GLY A 113 7.34 6.60 -6.95
CA GLY A 113 6.79 7.87 -7.44
C GLY A 113 5.44 7.76 -8.17
N THR A 114 4.96 6.55 -8.51
CA THR A 114 3.66 6.38 -9.17
C THR A 114 2.55 7.04 -8.35
N SER A 115 1.75 7.92 -8.96
CA SER A 115 0.61 8.55 -8.31
C SER A 115 -0.70 8.04 -8.90
N ALA A 116 -1.75 7.98 -8.07
CA ALA A 116 -3.07 7.53 -8.48
C ALA A 116 -4.15 8.25 -7.67
N HIS A 117 -5.36 8.32 -8.22
CA HIS A 117 -6.56 8.69 -7.49
C HIS A 117 -7.31 7.43 -7.06
N LEU A 118 -7.50 7.28 -5.75
CA LEU A 118 -8.32 6.23 -5.17
C LEU A 118 -9.70 6.80 -4.86
N SER A 119 -10.75 6.16 -5.37
CA SER A 119 -12.13 6.49 -5.02
C SER A 119 -12.97 5.25 -4.81
N GLY A 120 -13.89 5.27 -3.86
CA GLY A 120 -14.77 4.12 -3.65
C GLY A 120 -15.55 4.18 -2.36
N ARG A 121 -16.20 3.07 -2.03
CA ARG A 121 -16.98 2.90 -0.81
C ARG A 121 -16.66 1.57 -0.16
N VAL A 122 -16.33 1.63 1.12
CA VAL A 122 -16.16 0.46 1.96
C VAL A 122 -17.17 0.54 3.10
N GLY A 123 -18.31 -0.14 2.92
CA GLY A 123 -19.48 0.03 3.78
C GLY A 123 -19.95 1.49 3.81
N PRO A 124 -20.09 2.13 4.99
CA PRO A 124 -20.53 3.52 5.08
C PRO A 124 -19.43 4.54 4.75
N TYR A 125 -18.18 4.10 4.56
CA TYR A 125 -17.04 4.99 4.41
C TYR A 125 -16.78 5.27 2.93
N ARG A 126 -16.93 6.53 2.52
CA ARG A 126 -16.43 7.02 1.24
C ARG A 126 -14.93 7.29 1.35
N VAL A 127 -14.17 6.77 0.40
CA VAL A 127 -12.74 7.05 0.22
C VAL A 127 -12.61 7.84 -1.07
N ARG A 128 -11.87 8.94 -1.01
CA ARG A 128 -11.47 9.73 -2.17
C ARG A 128 -10.17 10.44 -1.82
N GLY A 129 -9.17 10.35 -2.69
CA GLY A 129 -7.96 11.14 -2.54
C GLY A 129 -6.83 10.68 -3.45
N ARG A 130 -5.78 11.50 -3.51
CA ARG A 130 -4.58 11.21 -4.29
C ARG A 130 -3.54 10.53 -3.40
N VAL A 131 -2.98 9.43 -3.89
CA VAL A 131 -1.91 8.67 -3.25
C VAL A 131 -0.67 8.67 -4.14
N ARG A 132 0.48 8.42 -3.53
CA ARG A 132 1.76 8.30 -4.22
C ARG A 132 2.55 7.14 -3.67
N VAL A 133 3.03 6.26 -4.54
CA VAL A 133 3.94 5.17 -4.20
C VAL A 133 5.27 5.76 -3.76
N VAL A 134 5.65 5.47 -2.52
CA VAL A 134 6.87 6.00 -1.87
C VAL A 134 7.99 4.97 -1.79
N TYR A 135 7.67 3.69 -2.01
CA TYR A 135 8.66 2.67 -2.31
C TYR A 135 8.01 1.46 -2.95
N VAL A 136 8.81 0.74 -3.74
CA VAL A 136 8.60 -0.65 -4.14
C VAL A 136 9.83 -1.45 -3.67
N ASP A 137 9.61 -2.68 -3.21
CA ASP A 137 10.64 -3.59 -2.71
C ASP A 137 10.32 -4.99 -3.24
N GLU A 138 11.23 -5.55 -4.04
CA GLU A 138 11.07 -6.85 -4.68
C GLU A 138 12.29 -7.71 -4.38
N ASP A 139 12.14 -8.57 -3.37
CA ASP A 139 13.07 -9.63 -3.03
C ASP A 139 12.50 -10.98 -3.53
N PRO A 140 13.35 -12.01 -3.75
CA PRO A 140 12.90 -13.32 -4.23
C PRO A 140 11.78 -13.99 -3.42
N ARG A 141 11.64 -13.64 -2.15
CA ARG A 141 10.61 -14.19 -1.24
C ARG A 141 9.70 -13.12 -0.63
N ARG A 142 9.82 -11.86 -1.05
CA ARG A 142 9.00 -10.78 -0.52
C ARG A 142 8.82 -9.68 -1.55
N VAL A 143 7.57 -9.35 -1.86
CA VAL A 143 7.21 -8.21 -2.71
C VAL A 143 6.36 -7.25 -1.89
N ALA A 144 6.74 -5.99 -1.87
CA ALA A 144 6.00 -4.96 -1.15
C ALA A 144 6.02 -3.62 -1.88
N PHE A 145 4.97 -2.83 -1.69
CA PHE A 145 5.03 -1.40 -1.97
C PHE A 145 4.25 -0.65 -0.90
N ALA A 146 4.54 0.64 -0.76
CA ALA A 146 3.73 1.54 0.04
C ALA A 146 3.32 2.75 -0.76
N PHE A 147 2.12 3.25 -0.48
CA PHE A 147 1.74 4.59 -0.88
C PHE A 147 1.52 5.49 0.33
N GLY A 148 1.84 6.76 0.14
CA GLY A 148 1.51 7.85 1.03
C GLY A 148 0.32 8.67 0.53
N THR A 149 -0.42 9.27 1.45
CA THR A 149 -1.40 10.31 1.13
C THR A 149 -0.71 11.59 0.67
N VAL A 150 -1.24 12.22 -0.38
CA VAL A 150 -0.77 13.52 -0.91
C VAL A 150 -1.71 14.64 -0.52
N SER A 151 -3.00 14.50 -0.86
CA SER A 151 -4.03 15.49 -0.52
C SER A 151 -5.44 14.92 -0.70
N GLY A 152 -6.44 15.62 -0.16
CA GLY A 152 -7.86 15.28 -0.30
C GLY A 152 -8.38 14.20 0.64
N HIS A 153 -7.52 13.60 1.46
CA HIS A 153 -7.91 12.58 2.42
C HIS A 153 -8.30 13.18 3.78
N VAL A 154 -9.28 12.56 4.44
CA VAL A 154 -9.66 12.85 5.84
C VAL A 154 -8.67 12.27 6.86
N ILE A 155 -7.65 11.57 6.36
CA ILE A 155 -6.56 10.90 7.07
C ILE A 155 -5.28 11.19 6.29
N SER A 156 -4.18 11.45 6.99
CA SER A 156 -2.83 11.56 6.44
C SER A 156 -1.99 10.38 6.96
N GLY A 157 -1.14 9.78 6.12
CA GLY A 157 -0.29 8.66 6.50
C GLY A 157 0.24 7.84 5.33
N GLU A 158 0.89 6.73 5.69
CA GLU A 158 1.47 5.75 4.77
C GLU A 158 0.82 4.39 5.00
N GLU A 159 0.55 3.68 3.91
CA GLU A 159 0.06 2.31 3.94
C GLU A 159 0.91 1.45 3.00
N SER A 160 1.50 0.40 3.58
CA SER A 160 2.27 -0.62 2.89
C SER A 160 1.49 -1.92 2.79
N PHE A 161 1.79 -2.64 1.72
CA PHE A 161 1.19 -3.90 1.35
C PHE A 161 2.32 -4.84 0.98
N ALA A 162 2.39 -6.00 1.61
CA ALA A 162 3.48 -6.95 1.42
C ALA A 162 2.96 -8.37 1.23
N ILE A 163 3.51 -9.07 0.24
CA ILE A 163 3.40 -10.51 0.05
C ILE A 163 4.72 -11.13 0.49
N GLU A 164 4.67 -12.11 1.40
CA GLU A 164 5.84 -12.81 1.91
C GLU A 164 5.67 -14.32 1.72
N HIS A 165 6.66 -14.97 1.13
CA HIS A 165 6.76 -16.43 1.05
C HIS A 165 7.74 -16.94 2.12
N ARG A 166 7.20 -17.45 3.21
CA ARG A 166 7.97 -17.88 4.38
C ARG A 166 8.62 -19.24 4.18
N SER A 167 9.61 -19.55 5.02
CA SER A 167 10.40 -20.78 4.95
C SER A 167 9.59 -22.07 5.14
N ASP A 168 8.43 -21.99 5.79
CA ASP A 168 7.45 -23.08 5.95
C ASP A 168 6.54 -23.26 4.72
N ASP A 169 6.93 -22.67 3.60
CA ASP A 169 6.20 -22.60 2.32
C ASP A 169 4.88 -21.80 2.36
N SER A 170 4.53 -21.18 3.50
CA SER A 170 3.32 -20.37 3.58
C SER A 170 3.48 -19.01 2.90
N VAL A 171 2.42 -18.55 2.23
CA VAL A 171 2.36 -17.22 1.63
C VAL A 171 1.41 -16.34 2.45
N TRP A 172 1.91 -15.19 2.89
CA TRP A 172 1.20 -14.23 3.73
C TRP A 172 1.03 -12.90 3.02
N PHE A 173 -0.11 -12.27 3.29
CA PHE A 173 -0.38 -10.89 2.91
C PHE A 173 -0.48 -10.03 4.17
N THR A 174 0.30 -8.97 4.21
CA THR A 174 0.36 -8.04 5.34
C THR A 174 0.06 -6.63 4.88
N VAL A 175 -0.83 -5.95 5.59
CA VAL A 175 -1.10 -4.52 5.46
C VAL A 175 -0.55 -3.85 6.71
N ARG A 176 0.36 -2.89 6.53
CA ARG A 176 0.97 -2.14 7.63
C ARG A 176 0.94 -0.65 7.34
N ALA A 177 0.50 0.14 8.31
CA ALA A 177 0.28 1.56 8.09
C ALA A 177 0.48 2.37 9.36
N PHE A 178 0.63 3.69 9.18
CA PHE A 178 0.49 4.66 10.25
C PHE A 178 -0.33 5.84 9.76
N VAL A 179 -1.32 6.26 10.57
CA VAL A 179 -2.33 7.23 10.14
C VAL A 179 -2.62 8.29 11.19
N ARG A 180 -2.90 9.51 10.75
CA ARG A 180 -3.34 10.63 11.58
C ARG A 180 -4.59 11.26 10.98
N PRO A 181 -5.65 11.54 11.76
CA PRO A 181 -6.83 12.20 11.25
C PRO A 181 -6.53 13.67 10.89
N THR A 182 -6.94 14.09 9.70
CA THR A 182 -6.92 15.51 9.30
C THR A 182 -8.27 16.18 9.61
N GLY A 183 -9.37 15.42 9.51
CA GLY A 183 -10.72 15.89 9.82
C GLY A 183 -11.01 16.01 11.34
N TRP A 184 -11.64 17.11 11.74
CA TRP A 184 -11.97 17.42 13.15
C TRP A 184 -12.83 16.33 13.84
N PHE A 185 -13.75 15.72 13.10
CA PHE A 185 -14.64 14.69 13.63
C PHE A 185 -13.89 13.44 14.12
N TYR A 186 -12.85 13.01 13.40
CA TYR A 186 -12.02 11.86 13.82
C TYR A 186 -11.05 12.21 14.96
N LYS A 187 -10.73 13.50 15.15
CA LYS A 187 -9.96 13.96 16.32
C LYS A 187 -10.80 13.89 17.61
N LEU A 188 -12.09 14.20 17.52
CA LEU A 188 -13.01 14.13 18.67
C LEU A 188 -13.44 12.70 19.02
N LEU A 189 -13.60 11.83 18.02
CA LEU A 189 -14.12 10.47 18.20
C LEU A 189 -13.12 9.43 17.66
N PRO A 190 -12.01 9.15 18.37
CA PRO A 190 -10.93 8.29 17.87
C PRO A 190 -11.36 6.83 17.63
N PHE A 191 -12.39 6.33 18.33
CA PHE A 191 -12.94 5.00 18.07
C PHE A 191 -13.55 4.87 16.66
N LEU A 192 -14.03 5.97 16.06
CA LEU A 192 -14.54 5.96 14.70
C LEU A 192 -13.43 5.80 13.67
N LEU A 193 -12.24 6.36 13.95
CA LEU A 193 -11.04 6.12 13.15
C LEU A 193 -10.64 4.65 13.21
N LEU A 194 -10.66 4.03 14.40
CA LEU A 194 -10.38 2.60 14.57
C LEU A 194 -11.39 1.72 13.81
N ARG A 195 -12.69 2.05 13.86
CA ARG A 195 -13.72 1.34 13.10
C ARG A 195 -13.50 1.44 11.59
N ARG A 196 -13.19 2.65 11.09
CA ARG A 196 -12.87 2.88 9.67
C ARG A 196 -11.64 2.07 9.25
N ARG A 197 -10.55 2.16 10.02
CA ARG A 197 -9.29 1.42 9.79
C ARG A 197 -9.54 -0.08 9.69
N ARG A 198 -10.16 -0.68 10.71
CA ARG A 198 -10.47 -2.13 10.73
C ARG A 198 -11.27 -2.55 9.52
N ARG A 199 -12.28 -1.75 9.13
CA ARG A 199 -13.13 -2.07 7.97
C ARG A 199 -12.36 -2.01 6.66
N LEU A 200 -11.53 -0.98 6.44
CA LEU A 200 -10.71 -0.84 5.23
C LEU A 200 -9.66 -1.94 5.13
N SER A 201 -8.89 -2.16 6.21
CA SER A 201 -7.89 -3.22 6.29
C SER A 201 -8.49 -4.61 6.01
N THR A 202 -9.68 -4.89 6.58
CA THR A 202 -10.40 -6.14 6.30
C THR A 202 -10.72 -6.31 4.82
N GLN A 203 -11.07 -5.25 4.08
CA GLN A 203 -11.34 -5.38 2.63
C GLN A 203 -10.09 -5.71 1.83
N TYR A 204 -8.94 -5.11 2.18
CA TYR A 204 -7.68 -5.51 1.57
C TYR A 204 -7.35 -6.97 1.86
N LEU A 205 -7.46 -7.42 3.13
CA LEU A 205 -7.19 -8.82 3.48
C LEU A 205 -8.13 -9.78 2.74
N ARG A 206 -9.38 -9.39 2.51
CA ARG A 206 -10.35 -10.17 1.72
C ARG A 206 -10.01 -10.23 0.24
N ALA A 207 -9.44 -9.16 -0.33
CA ALA A 207 -9.08 -9.08 -1.74
C ALA A 207 -8.15 -10.23 -2.20
N LEU A 208 -7.27 -10.69 -1.31
CA LEU A 208 -6.36 -11.81 -1.59
C LEU A 208 -6.71 -13.08 -0.80
N SER A 209 -7.81 -13.09 -0.05
CA SER A 209 -8.21 -14.24 0.75
C SER A 209 -8.77 -15.36 -0.15
N PRO A 210 -8.23 -16.59 -0.06
CA PRO A 210 -8.78 -17.74 -0.79
C PRO A 210 -10.23 -18.05 -0.45
N ALA A 211 -10.66 -17.71 0.77
CA ALA A 211 -12.02 -17.94 1.24
C ALA A 211 -13.04 -17.03 0.54
N TRP A 212 -12.64 -15.84 0.10
CA TRP A 212 -13.53 -14.86 -0.54
C TRP A 212 -13.52 -14.94 -2.07
N ALA A 213 -12.51 -15.53 -2.68
CA ALA A 213 -12.44 -15.72 -4.14
C ALA A 213 -13.57 -16.61 -4.70
N ARG A 214 -14.30 -17.35 -3.83
CA ARG A 214 -15.41 -18.23 -4.23
C ARG A 214 -16.73 -17.49 -4.44
N ASP A 215 -16.96 -16.34 -3.78
CA ASP A 215 -18.27 -15.66 -3.79
C ASP A 215 -18.47 -14.71 -4.98
N VAL A 216 -17.48 -14.55 -5.87
CA VAL A 216 -17.53 -13.61 -7.02
C VAL A 216 -17.76 -14.35 -8.35
N ARG A 217 -17.93 -15.68 -8.33
CA ARG A 217 -18.09 -16.51 -9.54
C ARG A 217 -19.48 -17.11 -9.77
N ASP A 218 -20.49 -16.73 -8.98
CA ASP A 218 -21.90 -17.08 -9.19
C ASP A 218 -22.76 -15.82 -9.42
#